data_AF-A0A0N4XXR4-F1
#
_entry.id   AF-A0A0N4XXR4-F1
#
_cell.length_a   1.000
_cell.length_b   1.000
_cell.length_c   1.000
_cell.angle_alpha   90.00
_cell.angle_beta   90.00
_cell.angle_gamma   90.00
#
_symmetry.space_group_name_H-M   'P 1'
#
loop_
_entity.id
_entity.type
_entity.pdbx_description
1 polymer ?
#
loop_
_entity_poly.entity_id
_entity_poly.type
_entity_poly.pdbx_seq_one_letter_code
_entity_poly.pdbx_strand_id
1 'polypeptide(L)'
;MLAKICSDMNKPNGQYELCNSYDAVMNFLRELPIRKVCGIGAVSEALLQACDIRTVGDLLQRRAALKFCFSALAQESFLRIALGLPGRPSASDPRRKSISTERTFASTSDRTSLIKILEEICDILIKDMSRTGITGGRCLTLKLKLSSFDVLTRSVTPGRLISARDGKFLFFFPSNYIITMATEVLDRELPQELRLIGVRLSHLKFDEEDGGSETPVSVSAWCSGKRRYWHTHGQAIDFV
;
A
#
# COMPACT_ATOMS: atom_id res chain seq x y z
N MET A 1 -1.98 10.41 13.81
CA MET A 1 -2.21 11.64 13.01
C MET A 1 -1.54 12.84 13.67
N LEU A 2 -2.02 13.32 14.82
CA LEU A 2 -1.52 14.53 15.50
C LEU A 2 0.00 14.52 15.71
N ALA A 3 0.57 13.45 16.28
CA ALA A 3 2.01 13.32 16.49
C ALA A 3 2.84 13.47 15.19
N LYS A 4 2.32 12.96 14.07
CA LYS A 4 2.99 13.06 12.75
C LYS A 4 2.96 14.49 12.19
N ILE A 5 1.95 15.28 12.56
CA ILE A 5 1.89 16.71 12.22
C ILE A 5 2.87 17.47 13.12
N CYS A 6 2.83 17.20 14.43
CA CYS A 6 3.71 17.82 15.43
C CYS A 6 5.20 17.60 15.12
N SER A 7 5.58 16.41 14.65
CA SER A 7 6.96 16.10 14.28
C SER A 7 7.54 17.00 13.18
N ASP A 8 6.67 17.64 12.38
CA ASP A 8 7.09 18.51 11.28
C ASP A 8 7.05 20.01 11.65
N MET A 9 6.50 20.40 12.80
CA MET A 9 6.27 21.80 13.18
C MET A 9 7.56 22.57 13.45
N ASN A 10 8.46 21.98 14.24
CA ASN A 10 9.70 22.63 14.69
C ASN A 10 10.94 22.06 13.96
N LYS A 11 10.79 21.63 12.71
CA LYS A 11 11.94 21.20 11.90
C LYS A 11 12.77 22.41 11.43
N PRO A 12 14.10 22.27 11.31
CA PRO A 12 14.91 21.09 11.63
C PRO A 12 15.29 20.99 13.14
N ASN A 13 15.55 19.77 13.62
CA ASN A 13 16.07 19.45 14.97
C ASN A 13 15.33 20.03 16.20
N GLY A 14 14.02 20.29 16.08
CA GLY A 14 13.16 20.67 17.21
C GLY A 14 12.06 19.64 17.48
N GLN A 15 11.46 19.71 18.67
CA GLN A 15 10.30 18.91 19.05
C GLN A 15 9.10 19.82 19.33
N TYR A 16 7.89 19.29 19.11
CA TYR A 16 6.64 19.95 19.44
C TYR A 16 5.75 18.95 20.16
N GLU A 17 5.36 19.26 21.39
CA GLU A 17 4.42 18.48 22.16
C GLU A 17 3.06 19.17 22.17
N LEU A 18 2.03 18.44 21.73
CA LEU A 18 0.65 18.90 21.82
C LEU A 18 0.05 18.37 23.12
N CYS A 19 -0.38 19.27 24.01
CA CYS A 19 -1.00 18.90 25.28
C CYS A 19 -2.21 17.98 25.05
N ASN A 20 -2.31 16.93 25.87
CA ASN A 20 -3.42 15.97 25.82
C ASN A 20 -4.67 16.52 26.54
N SER A 21 -5.17 17.66 26.07
CA SER A 21 -6.45 18.24 26.47
C SER A 21 -7.29 18.53 25.24
N TYR A 22 -8.61 18.40 25.37
CA TYR A 22 -9.53 18.63 24.27
C TYR A 22 -9.36 20.03 23.67
N ASP A 23 -9.30 21.06 24.51
CA ASP A 23 -9.19 22.45 24.06
C ASP A 23 -7.86 22.71 23.33
N ALA A 24 -6.75 22.15 23.81
CA ALA A 24 -5.46 22.29 23.15
C ALA A 24 -5.49 21.66 21.74
N VAL A 25 -6.05 20.45 21.62
CA VAL A 25 -6.19 19.75 20.34
C VAL A 25 -7.09 20.53 19.38
N MET A 26 -8.26 20.99 19.84
CA MET A 26 -9.21 21.70 18.99
C MET A 26 -8.69 23.06 18.56
N ASN A 27 -8.00 23.80 19.43
CA ASN A 27 -7.36 25.07 19.08
C ASN A 27 -6.23 24.86 18.07
N PHE A 28 -5.39 23.83 18.27
CA PHE A 28 -4.34 23.46 17.32
C PHE A 28 -4.91 23.12 15.93
N LEU A 29 -5.99 22.36 15.87
CA LEU A 29 -6.59 21.95 14.59
C LEU A 29 -7.33 23.09 13.89
N ARG A 30 -7.93 24.03 14.62
CA ARG A 30 -8.74 25.11 14.03
C ARG A 30 -7.97 25.89 12.97
N GLU A 31 -6.72 26.22 13.25
CA GLU A 31 -5.87 27.04 12.36
C GLU A 31 -4.97 26.21 11.45
N LEU A 32 -4.92 24.88 11.64
CA LEU A 32 -4.02 24.02 10.90
C LEU A 32 -4.40 23.99 9.41
N PRO A 33 -3.49 24.35 8.48
CA PRO A 33 -3.74 24.23 7.06
C PRO A 33 -4.02 22.77 6.68
N ILE A 34 -5.03 22.56 5.85
CA ILE A 34 -5.50 21.21 5.50
C ILE A 34 -4.40 20.35 4.85
N ARG A 35 -3.47 20.99 4.12
CA ARG A 35 -2.33 20.35 3.46
C ARG A 35 -1.30 19.73 4.41
N LYS A 36 -1.27 20.16 5.67
CA LYS A 36 -0.37 19.59 6.70
C LYS A 36 -0.87 18.23 7.20
N VAL A 37 -2.12 17.87 6.95
CA VAL A 37 -2.69 16.59 7.36
C VAL A 37 -2.17 15.46 6.47
N CYS A 38 -1.67 14.39 7.09
CA CYS A 38 -1.25 13.20 6.37
C CYS A 38 -2.41 12.58 5.59
N GLY A 39 -2.17 12.26 4.31
CA GLY A 39 -3.19 11.73 3.39
C GLY A 39 -3.88 12.78 2.53
N ILE A 40 -3.71 14.08 2.83
CA ILE A 40 -4.21 15.17 1.98
C ILE A 40 -3.09 15.64 1.04
N GLY A 41 -3.17 15.18 -0.21
CA GLY A 41 -2.29 15.58 -1.31
C GLY A 41 -2.74 16.88 -1.99
N ALA A 42 -1.96 17.34 -2.99
CA ALA A 42 -2.28 18.55 -3.76
C ALA A 42 -3.66 18.49 -4.45
N VAL A 43 -4.05 17.32 -4.96
CA VAL A 43 -5.35 17.13 -5.61
C VAL A 43 -6.50 17.26 -4.60
N SER A 44 -6.40 16.55 -3.47
CA SER A 44 -7.43 16.61 -2.42
C SER A 44 -7.52 18.00 -1.81
N GLU A 45 -6.38 18.68 -1.63
CA GLU A 45 -6.33 20.07 -1.21
C GLU A 45 -7.08 20.99 -2.19
N ALA A 46 -6.80 20.89 -3.50
CA ALA A 46 -7.48 21.70 -4.51
C ALA A 46 -9.01 21.47 -4.52
N LEU A 47 -9.46 20.21 -4.39
CA LEU A 47 -10.88 19.88 -4.31
C LEU A 47 -11.55 20.45 -3.05
N LEU A 48 -10.86 20.39 -1.91
CA LEU A 48 -11.35 20.97 -0.65
C LEU A 48 -11.36 22.51 -0.73
N GLN A 49 -10.35 23.12 -1.33
CA GLN A 49 -10.30 24.56 -1.55
C GLN A 49 -11.41 25.05 -2.49
N ALA A 50 -11.78 24.27 -3.51
CA ALA A 50 -12.95 24.56 -4.35
C ALA A 50 -14.27 24.51 -3.58
N CYS A 51 -14.31 23.84 -2.42
CA CYS A 51 -15.41 23.87 -1.47
C CYS A 51 -15.21 24.92 -0.36
N ASP A 52 -14.32 25.89 -0.55
CA ASP A 52 -13.75 26.85 0.42
C ASP A 52 -13.34 26.25 1.78
N ILE A 53 -12.71 25.08 1.76
CA ILE A 53 -12.09 24.46 2.94
C ILE A 53 -10.58 24.65 2.81
N ARG A 54 -9.99 25.46 3.70
CA ARG A 54 -8.54 25.76 3.71
C ARG A 54 -7.87 25.24 4.97
N THR A 55 -8.58 25.23 6.09
CA THR A 55 -8.11 24.75 7.38
C THR A 55 -8.82 23.46 7.81
N VAL A 56 -8.27 22.79 8.81
CA VAL A 56 -8.95 21.64 9.44
C VAL A 56 -10.21 22.08 10.20
N GLY A 57 -10.24 23.31 10.74
CA GLY A 57 -11.46 23.89 11.33
C GLY A 57 -12.62 23.99 10.33
N ASP A 58 -12.33 24.36 9.08
CA ASP A 58 -13.34 24.49 8.02
C ASP A 58 -14.04 23.16 7.71
N LEU A 59 -13.37 22.02 7.89
CA LEU A 59 -13.96 20.70 7.66
C LEU A 59 -15.18 20.45 8.55
N LEU A 60 -15.14 20.87 9.83
CA LEU A 60 -16.30 20.75 10.72
C LEU A 60 -17.41 21.71 10.33
N GLN A 61 -17.07 22.94 9.97
CA GLN A 61 -18.04 23.97 9.58
C GLN A 61 -18.79 23.56 8.31
N ARG A 62 -18.06 23.04 7.32
CA ARG A 62 -18.58 22.66 5.99
C ARG A 62 -18.87 21.18 5.85
N ARG A 63 -19.01 20.44 6.97
CA ARG A 63 -19.29 19.00 6.98
C ARG A 63 -20.49 18.56 6.17
N ALA A 64 -21.50 19.44 6.04
CA ALA A 64 -22.68 19.16 5.23
C ALA A 64 -22.34 19.13 3.73
N ALA A 65 -21.52 20.07 3.25
CA ALA A 65 -21.08 20.12 1.84
C ALA A 65 -20.23 18.89 1.47
N LEU A 66 -19.40 18.40 2.40
CA LEU A 66 -18.60 17.19 2.19
C LEU A 66 -19.45 15.97 1.80
N LYS A 67 -20.70 15.91 2.26
CA LYS A 67 -21.62 14.80 1.95
C LYS A 67 -21.99 14.68 0.47
N PHE A 68 -21.99 15.81 -0.24
CA PHE A 68 -22.41 15.87 -1.64
C PHE A 68 -21.23 15.74 -2.60
N CYS A 69 -20.03 16.19 -2.20
CA CYS A 69 -18.86 16.26 -3.08
C CYS A 69 -17.91 15.05 -2.97
N PHE A 70 -17.97 14.29 -1.87
CA PHE A 70 -16.99 13.23 -1.58
C PHE A 70 -17.65 11.89 -1.31
N SER A 71 -16.90 10.80 -1.46
CA SER A 71 -17.37 9.46 -1.08
C SER A 71 -17.53 9.32 0.43
N ALA A 72 -18.36 8.39 0.89
CA ALA A 72 -18.58 8.14 2.32
C ALA A 72 -17.27 7.88 3.09
N LEU A 73 -16.31 7.18 2.48
CA LEU A 73 -14.99 6.91 3.07
C LEU A 73 -14.18 8.20 3.29
N ALA A 74 -14.19 9.10 2.31
CA ALA A 74 -13.49 10.38 2.40
C ALA A 74 -14.17 11.29 3.44
N GLN A 75 -15.51 11.35 3.44
CA GLN A 75 -16.29 12.11 4.43
C GLN A 75 -15.97 11.68 5.85
N GLU A 76 -15.97 10.38 6.12
CA GLU A 76 -15.63 9.86 7.44
C GLU A 76 -14.19 10.23 7.81
N SER A 77 -13.25 10.07 6.88
CA SER A 77 -11.84 10.42 7.11
C SER A 77 -11.69 11.90 7.47
N PHE A 78 -12.36 12.79 6.73
CA PHE A 78 -12.35 14.23 6.99
C PHE A 78 -12.97 14.59 8.35
N LEU A 79 -14.10 14.00 8.71
CA LEU A 79 -14.71 14.22 10.02
C LEU A 79 -13.80 13.76 11.16
N ARG A 80 -13.13 12.61 11.01
CA ARG A 80 -12.16 12.13 12.01
C ARG A 80 -10.97 13.07 12.15
N ILE A 81 -10.42 13.54 11.03
CA ILE A 81 -9.34 14.53 11.00
C ILE A 81 -9.77 15.80 11.75
N ALA A 82 -10.96 16.31 11.45
CA ALA A 82 -11.46 17.56 12.01
C ALA A 82 -11.74 17.48 13.52
N LEU A 83 -11.96 16.26 14.05
CA LEU A 83 -12.09 15.95 15.47
C LEU A 83 -10.77 15.51 16.14
N GLY A 84 -9.66 15.52 15.42
CA GLY A 84 -8.36 15.08 15.96
C GLY A 84 -8.24 13.56 16.18
N LEU A 85 -9.19 12.77 15.67
CA LEU A 85 -9.24 11.33 15.86
C LEU A 85 -8.30 10.61 14.89
N PRO A 86 -7.66 9.50 15.32
CA PRO A 86 -6.85 8.69 14.42
C PRO A 86 -7.72 8.06 13.32
N GLY A 87 -7.08 7.67 12.20
CA GLY A 87 -7.73 6.86 11.17
C GLY A 87 -8.25 5.53 11.72
N ARG A 88 -9.12 4.85 10.96
CA ARG A 88 -9.59 3.53 11.38
C ARG A 88 -8.40 2.56 11.45
N PRO A 89 -8.33 1.70 12.49
CA PRO A 89 -7.42 0.57 12.45
C PRO A 89 -7.79 -0.29 11.23
N SER A 90 -6.79 -0.61 10.41
CA SER A 90 -6.98 -1.52 9.29
C SER A 90 -7.22 -2.92 9.85
N ALA A 91 -8.42 -3.46 9.66
CA ALA A 91 -8.72 -4.87 9.93
C ALA A 91 -8.09 -5.83 8.90
N SER A 92 -7.42 -5.29 7.88
CA SER A 92 -6.71 -6.10 6.90
C SER A 92 -5.50 -6.75 7.53
N ASP A 93 -5.29 -8.01 7.14
CA ASP A 93 -4.03 -8.73 7.28
C ASP A 93 -2.82 -7.79 7.08
N PRO A 94 -1.91 -7.68 8.08
CA PRO A 94 -0.73 -6.82 7.99
C PRO A 94 0.28 -7.35 6.98
N ARG A 95 0.12 -8.58 6.48
CA ARG A 95 0.98 -9.15 5.44
C ARG A 95 0.95 -8.28 4.18
N ARG A 96 2.08 -8.33 3.48
CA ARG A 96 2.27 -7.58 2.23
C ARG A 96 1.25 -8.03 1.18
N LYS A 97 0.55 -7.07 0.56
CA LYS A 97 -0.48 -7.35 -0.48
C LYS A 97 0.06 -7.49 -1.90
N SER A 98 1.21 -6.85 -2.16
CA SER A 98 1.88 -6.89 -3.45
C SER A 98 3.36 -6.57 -3.32
N ILE A 99 4.15 -7.04 -4.27
CA ILE A 99 5.58 -6.72 -4.42
C ILE A 99 5.82 -6.27 -5.86
N SER A 100 6.66 -5.25 -6.06
CA SER A 100 6.89 -4.68 -7.37
C SER A 100 8.25 -4.04 -7.49
N THR A 101 8.81 -4.11 -8.69
CA THR A 101 10.05 -3.44 -9.07
C THR A 101 9.82 -2.68 -10.37
N GLU A 102 10.27 -1.43 -10.42
CA GLU A 102 10.18 -0.59 -11.61
C GLU A 102 11.48 0.17 -11.86
N ARG A 103 11.80 0.41 -13.14
CA ARG A 103 13.01 1.12 -13.54
C ARG A 103 12.70 2.12 -14.65
N THR A 104 13.18 3.34 -14.46
CA THR A 104 13.18 4.39 -15.50
C THR A 104 14.49 4.28 -16.30
N PHE A 105 14.41 4.44 -17.62
CA PHE A 105 15.54 4.35 -18.55
C PHE A 105 15.39 5.39 -19.68
N ALA A 106 16.42 5.55 -20.52
CA ALA A 106 16.36 6.41 -21.71
C ALA A 106 15.32 5.87 -22.69
N SER A 107 14.50 6.73 -23.29
CA SER A 107 13.37 6.26 -24.09
C SER A 107 13.81 5.38 -25.26
N THR A 108 13.13 4.25 -25.46
CA THR A 108 13.42 3.35 -26.57
C THR A 108 12.17 2.59 -26.99
N SER A 109 12.06 2.33 -28.30
CA SER A 109 11.07 1.43 -28.91
C SER A 109 11.71 0.11 -29.39
N ASP A 110 13.02 -0.06 -29.19
CA ASP A 110 13.71 -1.30 -29.57
C ASP A 110 13.30 -2.45 -28.65
N ARG A 111 12.61 -3.44 -29.24
CA ARG A 111 12.11 -4.62 -28.53
C ARG A 111 13.23 -5.36 -27.79
N THR A 112 14.40 -5.49 -28.40
CA THR A 112 15.52 -6.23 -27.79
C THR A 112 16.00 -5.56 -26.52
N SER A 113 16.15 -4.24 -26.55
CA SER A 113 16.50 -3.43 -25.38
C SER A 113 15.44 -3.50 -24.29
N LEU A 114 14.15 -3.43 -24.66
CA LEU A 114 13.04 -3.49 -23.70
C LEU A 114 12.95 -4.85 -22.99
N ILE A 115 13.19 -5.95 -23.71
CA ILE A 115 13.21 -7.30 -23.13
C ILE A 115 14.37 -7.45 -22.14
N LYS A 116 15.57 -6.98 -22.48
CA LYS A 116 16.72 -7.00 -21.56
C LYS A 116 16.41 -6.26 -20.26
N ILE A 117 15.81 -5.07 -20.36
CA ILE A 117 15.41 -4.28 -19.19
C ILE A 117 14.34 -5.03 -18.37
N LEU A 118 13.39 -5.67 -19.04
CA LEU A 118 12.35 -6.45 -18.39
C LEU A 118 12.92 -7.67 -17.64
N GLU A 119 13.87 -8.38 -18.23
CA GLU A 119 14.58 -9.50 -17.60
C GLU A 119 15.30 -9.05 -16.32
N GLU A 120 16.05 -7.93 -16.39
CA GLU A 120 16.73 -7.35 -15.23
C GLU A 120 15.74 -6.99 -14.10
N ILE A 121 14.59 -6.39 -14.45
CA ILE A 121 13.54 -6.05 -13.47
C ILE A 121 12.96 -7.31 -12.83
N CYS A 122 12.69 -8.34 -13.63
CA CYS A 122 12.18 -9.62 -13.13
C CYS A 122 13.18 -10.28 -12.18
N ASP A 123 14.47 -10.30 -12.52
CA ASP A 123 15.52 -10.86 -11.66
C ASP A 123 15.61 -10.15 -10.30
N ILE A 124 15.49 -8.82 -10.29
CA ILE A 124 15.44 -8.05 -9.03
C ILE A 124 14.17 -8.42 -8.25
N LEU A 125 13.02 -8.48 -8.92
CA LEU A 125 11.75 -8.86 -8.28
C LEU A 125 11.83 -10.25 -7.65
N ILE A 126 12.42 -11.23 -8.33
CA ILE A 126 12.61 -12.60 -7.83
C ILE A 126 13.51 -12.64 -6.60
N LYS A 127 14.61 -11.88 -6.61
CA LYS A 127 15.49 -11.71 -5.44
C LYS A 127 14.76 -11.06 -4.26
N ASP A 128 13.89 -10.10 -4.54
CA ASP A 128 13.09 -9.45 -3.50
C ASP A 128 11.99 -10.37 -2.95
N MET A 129 11.38 -11.21 -3.80
CA MET A 129 10.42 -12.24 -3.38
C MET A 129 11.08 -13.24 -2.42
N SER A 130 12.26 -13.77 -2.78
CA SER A 130 12.96 -14.75 -1.94
C SER A 130 13.40 -14.15 -0.60
N ARG A 131 13.87 -12.89 -0.59
CA ARG A 131 14.22 -12.17 0.66
C ARG A 131 13.04 -11.95 1.60
N THR A 132 11.81 -11.94 1.07
CA THR A 132 10.60 -11.62 1.84
C THR A 132 9.69 -12.83 2.10
N GLY A 133 10.17 -14.04 1.81
CA GLY A 133 9.42 -15.28 2.04
C GLY A 133 8.19 -15.44 1.15
N ILE A 134 8.18 -14.79 -0.03
CA ILE A 134 7.08 -14.84 -0.99
C ILE A 134 7.38 -15.97 -1.99
N THR A 135 6.48 -16.95 -2.06
CA THR A 135 6.58 -18.07 -3.01
C THR A 135 6.06 -17.72 -4.40
N GLY A 136 5.08 -16.82 -4.48
CA GLY A 136 4.48 -16.44 -5.75
C GLY A 136 3.34 -15.43 -5.61
N GLY A 137 2.68 -15.12 -6.71
CA GLY A 137 1.47 -14.31 -6.76
C GLY A 137 0.46 -14.85 -7.77
N ARG A 138 -0.81 -14.48 -7.65
CA ARG A 138 -1.84 -14.89 -8.63
C ARG A 138 -2.08 -13.88 -9.74
N CYS A 139 -1.60 -12.65 -9.59
CA CYS A 139 -1.77 -11.61 -10.59
C CYS A 139 -0.45 -10.89 -10.86
N LEU A 140 -0.07 -10.85 -12.14
CA LEU A 140 1.06 -10.06 -12.64
C LEU A 140 0.52 -8.78 -13.28
N THR A 141 1.10 -7.65 -12.93
CA THR A 141 0.77 -6.34 -13.50
C THR A 141 2.02 -5.71 -14.07
N LEU A 142 1.98 -5.43 -15.36
CA LEU A 142 2.99 -4.66 -16.08
C LEU A 142 2.58 -3.20 -16.08
N LYS A 143 3.48 -2.33 -15.61
CA LYS A 143 3.36 -0.88 -15.66
C LYS A 143 4.34 -0.36 -16.69
N LEU A 144 3.84 0.30 -17.72
CA LEU A 144 4.62 0.90 -18.79
C LEU A 144 4.44 2.41 -18.73
N LYS A 145 5.52 3.17 -18.89
CA LYS A 145 5.44 4.61 -19.08
C LYS A 145 5.97 4.98 -20.46
N LEU A 146 5.18 5.73 -21.21
CA LEU A 146 5.55 6.21 -22.53
C LEU A 146 6.52 7.39 -22.43
N SER A 147 7.20 7.73 -23.53
CA SER A 147 8.02 8.94 -23.64
C SER A 147 7.21 10.21 -23.29
N SER A 148 5.92 10.25 -23.64
CA SER A 148 4.93 11.29 -23.28
C SER A 148 4.59 11.39 -21.78
N PHE A 149 5.13 10.49 -20.93
CA PHE A 149 4.81 10.31 -19.51
C PHE A 149 3.45 9.68 -19.20
N ASP A 150 2.67 9.30 -20.21
CA ASP A 150 1.46 8.51 -20.02
C ASP A 150 1.79 7.14 -19.43
N VAL A 151 0.94 6.66 -18.52
CA VAL A 151 1.14 5.39 -17.82
C VAL A 151 0.09 4.38 -18.30
N LEU A 152 0.55 3.26 -18.85
CA LEU A 152 -0.27 2.10 -19.17
C LEU A 152 -0.06 1.02 -18.11
N THR A 153 -1.15 0.43 -17.65
CA THR A 153 -1.11 -0.74 -16.77
C THR A 153 -1.88 -1.89 -17.39
N ARG A 154 -1.25 -3.06 -17.44
CA ARG A 154 -1.85 -4.31 -17.92
C ARG A 154 -1.68 -5.38 -16.87
N SER A 155 -2.76 -6.07 -16.53
CA SER A 155 -2.77 -7.11 -15.51
C SER A 155 -3.23 -8.43 -16.09
N VAL A 156 -2.57 -9.52 -15.70
CA VAL A 156 -2.92 -10.88 -16.10
C VAL A 156 -2.99 -11.75 -14.84
N THR A 157 -4.06 -12.54 -14.75
CA THR A 157 -4.32 -13.46 -13.64
C THR A 157 -4.45 -14.88 -14.21
N PRO A 158 -3.34 -15.62 -14.39
CA PRO A 158 -3.39 -16.97 -14.91
C PRO A 158 -4.02 -17.94 -13.89
N GLY A 159 -4.49 -19.10 -14.37
CA GLY A 159 -5.05 -20.14 -13.51
C GLY A 159 -4.02 -20.82 -12.59
N ARG A 160 -2.73 -20.77 -12.94
CA ARG A 160 -1.62 -21.28 -12.12
C ARG A 160 -0.97 -20.16 -11.32
N LEU A 161 -0.40 -20.51 -10.16
CA LEU A 161 0.39 -19.58 -9.36
C LEU A 161 1.61 -19.12 -10.17
N ILE A 162 1.89 -17.82 -10.17
CA ILE A 162 3.10 -17.26 -10.77
C ILE A 162 4.20 -17.35 -9.71
N SER A 163 5.05 -18.36 -9.80
CA SER A 163 6.17 -18.57 -8.88
C SER A 163 7.51 -18.40 -9.59
N ALA A 164 8.51 -17.93 -8.84
CA ALA A 164 9.90 -17.99 -9.27
C ALA A 164 10.43 -19.43 -9.33
N ARG A 165 9.77 -20.36 -8.61
CA ARG A 165 10.12 -21.79 -8.52
C ARG A 165 9.19 -22.66 -9.35
N ASP A 166 8.78 -22.23 -10.53
CA ASP A 166 8.03 -23.10 -11.43
C ASP A 166 8.96 -24.22 -11.95
N GLY A 167 8.94 -25.32 -11.20
CA GLY A 167 9.14 -26.70 -11.60
C GLY A 167 10.42 -27.05 -12.36
N LYS A 168 11.19 -27.99 -11.80
CA LYS A 168 12.17 -28.86 -12.48
C LYS A 168 11.63 -29.62 -13.72
N PHE A 169 10.45 -29.28 -14.26
CA PHE A 169 9.71 -30.03 -15.27
C PHE A 169 9.90 -29.52 -16.71
N LEU A 170 10.45 -28.32 -16.94
CA LEU A 170 10.89 -27.91 -18.28
C LEU A 170 12.39 -28.18 -18.45
N PHE A 171 12.72 -29.42 -18.78
CA PHE A 171 14.10 -29.91 -18.99
C PHE A 171 14.80 -29.29 -20.22
N PHE A 172 14.20 -28.31 -20.90
CA PHE A 172 14.72 -27.75 -22.15
C PHE A 172 14.89 -26.22 -22.15
N PHE A 173 14.19 -25.48 -21.28
CA PHE A 173 14.40 -24.04 -21.08
C PHE A 173 13.94 -23.63 -19.67
N PRO A 174 14.84 -23.24 -18.75
CA PRO A 174 14.46 -22.65 -17.47
C PRO A 174 14.03 -21.20 -17.68
N SER A 175 13.03 -20.97 -18.55
CA SER A 175 12.46 -19.64 -18.72
C SER A 175 11.57 -19.34 -17.52
N ASN A 176 11.97 -18.36 -16.72
CA ASN A 176 11.21 -17.92 -15.56
C ASN A 176 9.79 -17.54 -16.01
N TYR A 177 8.77 -18.17 -15.42
CA TYR A 177 7.38 -17.94 -15.84
C TYR A 177 6.96 -16.46 -15.74
N ILE A 178 7.53 -15.71 -14.78
CA ILE A 178 7.31 -14.26 -14.64
C ILE A 178 7.77 -13.52 -15.91
N ILE A 179 8.98 -13.84 -16.40
CA ILE A 179 9.57 -13.22 -17.59
C ILE A 179 8.72 -13.55 -18.81
N THR A 180 8.38 -14.82 -19.02
CA THR A 180 7.56 -15.24 -20.16
C THR A 180 6.22 -14.49 -20.21
N MET A 181 5.51 -14.43 -19.09
CA MET A 181 4.23 -13.74 -19.00
C MET A 181 4.38 -12.23 -19.21
N ALA A 182 5.39 -11.62 -18.60
CA ALA A 182 5.62 -10.19 -18.74
C ALA A 182 6.01 -9.81 -20.17
N THR A 183 6.81 -10.63 -20.85
CA THR A 183 7.20 -10.44 -22.26
C THR A 183 5.99 -10.57 -23.18
N GLU A 184 5.10 -11.56 -22.95
CA GLU A 184 3.88 -11.70 -23.75
C GLU A 184 2.96 -10.48 -23.60
N VAL A 185 2.84 -9.94 -22.38
CA VAL A 185 2.06 -8.71 -22.14
C VAL A 185 2.73 -7.49 -22.77
N LEU A 186 4.06 -7.39 -22.71
CA LEU A 186 4.83 -6.32 -23.33
C LEU A 186 4.64 -6.33 -24.86
N ASP A 187 4.74 -7.50 -25.49
CA ASP A 187 4.64 -7.66 -26.95
C ASP A 187 3.29 -7.20 -27.51
N ARG A 188 2.21 -7.34 -26.74
CA ARG A 188 0.87 -6.85 -27.14
C ARG A 188 0.76 -5.33 -27.16
N GLU A 189 1.61 -4.64 -26.40
CA GLU A 189 1.61 -3.18 -26.36
C GLU A 189 2.59 -2.58 -27.38
N LEU A 190 3.47 -3.36 -28.00
CA LEU A 190 4.39 -2.86 -29.03
C LEU A 190 3.68 -2.58 -30.37
N PRO A 191 4.16 -1.62 -31.19
CA PRO A 191 5.32 -0.76 -30.96
C PRO A 191 4.96 0.49 -30.14
N GLN A 192 5.66 0.72 -29.03
CA GLN A 192 5.55 1.93 -28.21
C GLN A 192 6.95 2.38 -27.79
N GLU A 193 7.17 3.69 -27.72
CA GLU A 193 8.39 4.24 -27.15
C GLU A 193 8.24 4.36 -25.63
N LEU A 194 8.98 3.53 -24.91
CA LEU A 194 8.87 3.40 -23.46
C LEU A 194 10.07 4.01 -22.74
N ARG A 195 9.83 4.53 -21.54
CA ARG A 195 10.86 5.11 -20.65
C ARG A 195 10.85 4.52 -19.25
N LEU A 196 9.84 3.73 -18.90
CA LEU A 196 9.78 2.96 -17.66
C LEU A 196 9.03 1.67 -17.90
N ILE A 197 9.55 0.61 -17.30
CA ILE A 197 8.88 -0.68 -17.17
C ILE A 197 8.86 -1.00 -15.67
N GLY A 198 7.74 -1.54 -15.21
CA GLY A 198 7.58 -2.05 -13.86
C GLY A 198 6.80 -3.34 -13.87
N VAL A 199 7.23 -4.31 -13.06
CA VAL A 199 6.55 -5.59 -12.86
C VAL A 199 6.08 -5.65 -11.42
N ARG A 200 4.80 -5.95 -11.24
CA ARG A 200 4.15 -6.08 -9.94
C ARG A 200 3.46 -7.43 -9.84
N LEU A 201 3.66 -8.12 -8.71
CA LEU A 201 2.86 -9.27 -8.31
C LEU A 201 1.92 -8.89 -7.18
N SER A 202 0.68 -9.36 -7.25
CA SER A 202 -0.34 -9.24 -6.19
C SER A 202 -1.02 -10.59 -5.92
N HIS A 203 -1.85 -10.63 -4.86
CA HIS A 203 -2.41 -11.88 -4.33
C HIS A 203 -1.29 -12.88 -4.01
N LEU A 204 -0.40 -12.43 -3.12
CA LEU A 204 0.84 -13.12 -2.80
C LEU A 204 0.58 -14.39 -1.97
N LYS A 205 1.40 -15.41 -2.23
CA LYS A 205 1.51 -16.62 -1.40
C LYS A 205 2.85 -16.58 -0.67
N PHE A 206 2.87 -16.99 0.59
CA PHE A 206 4.06 -17.02 1.45
C PHE A 206 4.47 -18.47 1.75
N ASP A 207 5.74 -18.70 2.14
CA ASP A 207 6.29 -20.04 2.39
C ASP A 207 5.60 -20.79 3.57
N GLU A 208 4.95 -20.10 4.50
CA GLU A 208 4.41 -20.67 5.75
C GLU A 208 2.94 -21.20 5.67
N GLU A 209 2.38 -21.35 4.47
CA GLU A 209 0.98 -21.80 4.30
C GLU A 209 0.81 -23.35 4.24
N ASP A 210 1.24 -24.05 5.29
CA ASP A 210 0.77 -25.41 5.60
C ASP A 210 0.43 -25.59 7.11
N GLY A 211 0.05 -24.50 7.79
CA GLY A 211 -0.34 -24.54 9.21
C GLY A 211 -1.52 -23.63 9.55
N GLY A 212 -2.73 -24.18 9.57
CA GLY A 212 -3.84 -23.65 10.36
C GLY A 212 -4.73 -22.61 9.68
N SER A 213 -5.92 -23.05 9.26
CA SER A 213 -7.08 -22.19 9.08
C SER A 213 -7.50 -21.59 10.43
N GLU A 214 -6.91 -20.48 10.83
CA GLU A 214 -7.53 -19.62 11.84
C GLU A 214 -8.62 -18.79 11.16
N THR A 215 -9.87 -19.09 11.53
CA THR A 215 -11.02 -18.29 11.16
C THR A 215 -10.78 -16.83 11.58
N PRO A 216 -11.13 -15.84 10.75
CA PRO A 216 -10.99 -14.45 11.15
C PRO A 216 -11.87 -14.22 12.38
N VAL A 217 -11.24 -13.84 13.50
CA VAL A 217 -11.95 -13.52 14.74
C VAL A 217 -12.89 -12.36 14.45
N SER A 218 -14.18 -12.67 14.39
CA SER A 218 -15.24 -11.68 14.28
C SER A 218 -15.19 -10.72 15.46
N VAL A 219 -15.24 -9.41 15.17
CA VAL A 219 -15.31 -8.33 16.17
C VAL A 219 -16.53 -8.47 17.11
N SER A 220 -17.55 -9.26 16.72
CA SER A 220 -18.69 -9.58 17.59
C SER A 220 -18.33 -10.42 18.83
N ALA A 221 -17.18 -11.12 18.82
CA ALA A 221 -16.71 -11.90 19.96
C ALA A 221 -16.17 -11.03 21.10
N TRP A 222 -15.75 -9.79 20.81
CA TRP A 222 -15.19 -8.88 21.82
C TRP A 222 -16.29 -8.25 22.71
N CYS A 223 -17.50 -8.07 22.17
CA CYS A 223 -18.64 -7.54 22.93
C CYS A 223 -19.39 -8.61 23.75
N SER A 224 -19.07 -9.90 23.60
CA SER A 224 -19.79 -11.00 24.24
C SER A 224 -18.97 -11.69 25.33
N GLY A 225 -18.42 -10.93 26.27
CA GLY A 225 -18.22 -11.30 27.69
C GLY A 225 -17.62 -12.68 28.08
N LYS A 226 -17.06 -13.48 27.18
CA LYS A 226 -16.54 -14.81 27.48
C LYS A 226 -15.04 -14.73 27.69
N ARG A 227 -14.64 -14.57 28.95
CA ARG A 227 -13.26 -14.82 29.40
C ARG A 227 -12.92 -16.29 29.14
N ARG A 228 -11.87 -16.56 28.36
CA ARG A 228 -11.19 -17.86 28.38
C ARG A 228 -9.97 -17.75 29.30
N TYR A 229 -9.93 -18.64 30.28
CA TYR A 229 -8.83 -18.82 31.22
C TYR A 229 -7.62 -19.39 30.47
N TRP A 230 -6.43 -18.85 30.76
CA TRP A 230 -5.16 -19.40 30.29
C TRP A 230 -4.76 -20.55 31.24
N HIS A 231 -4.60 -21.75 30.69
CA HIS A 231 -3.91 -22.84 31.39
C HIS A 231 -2.41 -22.61 31.25
N THR A 232 -1.76 -22.12 32.32
CA THR A 232 -0.31 -22.09 32.47
C THR A 232 0.20 -23.50 32.77
N HIS A 233 0.99 -24.09 31.86
CA HIS A 233 1.93 -25.15 32.24
C HIS A 233 3.19 -24.47 32.77
N GLY A 234 3.55 -24.83 34.00
CA GLY A 234 4.52 -24.10 34.82
C GLY A 234 5.98 -24.38 34.52
N GLN A 235 6.82 -23.53 35.09
CA GLN A 235 7.95 -23.93 35.92
C GLN A 235 8.21 -22.78 36.91
N ALA A 236 8.07 -23.09 38.19
CA ALA A 236 8.40 -22.21 39.29
C ALA A 236 9.93 -22.11 39.42
N ILE A 237 10.43 -20.90 39.62
CA ILE A 237 11.78 -20.66 40.13
C ILE A 237 11.61 -19.60 41.21
N ASP A 238 11.66 -20.04 42.47
CA ASP A 238 11.69 -19.18 43.64
C ASP A 238 13.07 -18.51 43.74
N PHE A 239 13.10 -17.21 44.00
CA PHE A 239 14.19 -16.57 44.72
C PHE A 239 13.63 -15.51 45.67
N VAL A 240 14.22 -15.55 46.87
CA VAL A 240 13.97 -14.82 48.12
C VAL A 240 13.92 -13.30 47.95
#